data_AF-A0A9P6P108-F1
#
_entry.id   AF-A0A9P6P108-F1
#
_cell.length_a   1.000
_cell.length_b   1.000
_cell.length_c   1.000
_cell.angle_alpha   90.00
_cell.angle_beta   90.00
_cell.angle_gamma   90.00
#
_symmetry.space_group_name_H-M   'P 1'
#
loop_
_entity.id
_entity.type
_entity.pdbx_description
1 polymer ?
#
loop_
_entity_poly.entity_id
_entity_poly.type
_entity_poly.pdbx_seq_one_letter_code
_entity_poly.pdbx_strand_id
1 'polypeptide(L)'
;QNQREYIRNLKRRKLQRLEEEERERQLQQRPCHRCGRTDHRDARSRLCPHNAHYGEPTRRQRRQQEALDRQRGLGDLRQQQANYNIERCAECVDDQGRPDDCLPHASRASRRCHNHITNIDDVLKGVLGNKYHRAVRKCTLKRTLIVHGSSRRERLRKKAAVIQQTNRIVDFMLFSQAFIYGVIQLVIGSSITNQNVHLPTDTAEVFEQFKSQFANPNDCCVAPLLGYSPCLAHLAKTIEVNNINAITETFESRCLRFIAHRIRQLLDHEDWPSKGKIKQIATYVYKVLADNPDDPPGSPPSVTDEALIAMDEVLMNTSLGPTPINHQTLAEKIDIYTSILWDMLE
;
A
#
# COMPACT_ATOMS: atom_id res chain seq x y z
N GLN A 1 -7.24 59.31 -30.14
CA GLN A 1 -8.67 59.03 -29.84
C GLN A 1 -9.18 57.71 -30.43
N ASN A 2 -8.73 57.31 -31.64
CA ASN A 2 -9.20 56.09 -32.36
C ASN A 2 -9.07 54.73 -31.63
N GLN A 3 -8.03 54.48 -30.82
CA GLN A 3 -7.87 53.17 -30.15
C GLN A 3 -8.90 52.92 -29.04
N ARG A 4 -9.29 53.95 -28.28
CA ARG A 4 -10.30 53.82 -27.22
C ARG A 4 -11.69 53.55 -27.80
N GLU A 5 -11.97 54.16 -28.95
CA GLU A 5 -13.21 53.95 -29.69
C GLU A 5 -13.25 52.57 -30.34
N TYR A 6 -12.13 52.11 -30.90
CA TYR A 6 -11.95 50.75 -31.40
C TYR A 6 -12.19 49.69 -30.31
N ILE A 7 -11.60 49.87 -29.12
CA ILE A 7 -11.80 48.94 -27.99
C ILE A 7 -13.25 48.98 -27.47
N ARG A 8 -13.90 50.16 -27.42
CA ARG A 8 -15.32 50.25 -27.06
C ARG A 8 -16.20 49.52 -28.06
N ASN A 9 -15.95 49.67 -29.36
CA ASN A 9 -16.69 48.97 -30.41
C ASN A 9 -16.47 47.46 -30.36
N LEU A 10 -15.26 46.99 -30.04
CA LEU A 10 -14.96 45.58 -29.79
C LEU A 10 -15.72 45.03 -28.58
N LYS A 11 -15.76 45.77 -27.46
CA LYS A 11 -16.53 45.38 -26.27
C LYS A 11 -18.02 45.33 -26.58
N ARG A 12 -18.55 46.31 -27.32
CA ARG A 12 -19.96 46.38 -27.70
C ARG A 12 -20.35 45.22 -28.65
N ARG A 13 -19.51 44.89 -29.63
CA ARG A 13 -19.69 43.70 -30.50
C ARG A 13 -19.56 42.37 -29.75
N LYS A 14 -18.77 42.33 -28.66
CA LYS A 14 -18.66 41.14 -27.81
C LYS A 14 -19.93 40.96 -26.96
N LEU A 15 -20.45 42.06 -26.39
CA LEU A 15 -21.72 42.07 -25.66
C LEU A 15 -22.90 41.67 -26.56
N GLN A 16 -23.00 42.25 -27.76
CA GLN A 16 -24.04 41.88 -28.73
C GLN A 16 -24.00 40.39 -29.09
N ARG A 17 -22.81 39.84 -29.37
CA ARG A 17 -22.68 38.39 -29.63
C ARG A 17 -23.08 37.52 -28.44
N LEU A 18 -22.78 37.95 -27.22
CA LEU A 18 -23.19 37.23 -26.01
C LEU A 18 -24.71 37.29 -25.79
N GLU A 19 -25.34 38.45 -26.01
CA GLU A 19 -26.81 38.61 -25.92
C GLU A 19 -27.54 37.84 -27.03
N GLU A 20 -26.97 37.78 -28.24
CA GLU A 20 -27.54 37.04 -29.37
C GLU A 20 -27.40 35.53 -29.15
N GLU A 21 -26.25 35.05 -28.67
CA GLU A 21 -26.08 33.66 -28.21
C GLU A 21 -27.01 33.31 -27.04
N GLU A 22 -27.26 34.22 -26.11
CA GLU A 22 -28.15 34.00 -24.97
C GLU A 22 -29.62 33.95 -25.40
N ARG A 23 -30.04 34.82 -26.34
CA ARG A 23 -31.36 34.76 -26.98
C ARG A 23 -31.55 33.48 -27.79
N GLU A 24 -30.55 33.04 -28.57
CA GLU A 24 -30.61 31.77 -29.29
C GLU A 24 -30.68 30.57 -28.34
N ARG A 25 -29.94 30.60 -27.23
CA ARG A 25 -30.03 29.56 -26.18
C ARG A 25 -31.40 29.53 -25.51
N GLN A 26 -32.06 30.69 -25.31
CA GLN A 26 -33.42 30.76 -24.77
C GLN A 26 -34.47 30.27 -25.78
N LEU A 27 -34.33 30.57 -27.06
CA LEU A 27 -35.25 30.13 -28.12
C LEU A 27 -35.12 28.63 -28.47
N GLN A 28 -33.98 27.99 -28.16
CA GLN A 28 -33.73 26.57 -28.43
C GLN A 28 -34.04 25.63 -27.25
N GLN A 29 -34.63 26.10 -26.15
CA GLN A 29 -35.03 25.27 -25.00
C GLN A 29 -36.29 24.45 -25.31
N ARG A 30 -36.18 23.47 -26.22
CA ARG A 30 -37.12 22.36 -26.20
C ARG A 30 -36.73 21.44 -25.05
N PRO A 31 -37.65 21.15 -24.10
CA PRO A 31 -37.35 20.21 -23.04
C PRO A 31 -36.96 18.87 -23.64
N CYS A 32 -36.00 18.19 -23.02
CA CYS A 32 -35.60 16.86 -23.43
C CYS A 32 -36.83 15.96 -23.48
N HIS A 33 -37.14 15.42 -24.65
CA HIS A 33 -38.33 14.59 -24.87
C HIS A 33 -38.42 13.37 -23.94
N ARG A 34 -37.30 12.96 -23.32
CA ARG A 34 -37.20 11.76 -22.51
C ARG A 34 -37.27 12.01 -21.00
N CYS A 35 -36.77 13.14 -20.51
CA CYS A 35 -36.78 13.45 -19.07
C CYS A 35 -37.41 14.82 -18.72
N GLY A 36 -37.89 15.57 -19.70
CA GLY A 36 -38.60 16.85 -19.52
C GLY A 36 -37.74 18.04 -19.08
N ARG A 37 -36.43 17.87 -18.86
CA ARG A 37 -35.56 18.97 -18.41
C ARG A 37 -35.12 19.87 -19.57
N THR A 38 -34.92 21.16 -19.28
CA THR A 38 -34.53 22.19 -20.27
C THR A 38 -33.03 22.47 -20.31
N ASP A 39 -32.25 21.87 -19.40
CA ASP A 39 -30.79 21.98 -19.31
C ASP A 39 -30.04 21.13 -20.36
N HIS A 40 -30.77 20.33 -21.14
CA HIS A 40 -30.25 19.58 -22.27
C HIS A 40 -31.33 19.23 -23.30
N ARG A 41 -30.89 18.91 -24.52
CA ARG A 41 -31.79 18.74 -25.68
C ARG A 41 -32.29 17.32 -25.89
N ASP A 42 -31.49 16.30 -25.54
CA ASP A 42 -31.84 14.90 -25.79
C ASP A 42 -31.20 13.93 -24.78
N ALA A 43 -31.64 12.67 -24.85
CA ALA A 43 -31.15 11.61 -23.98
C ALA A 43 -29.70 11.17 -24.23
N ARG A 44 -29.03 11.74 -25.24
CA ARG A 44 -27.59 11.52 -25.49
C ARG A 44 -26.73 12.54 -24.73
N SER A 45 -27.33 13.60 -24.19
CA SER A 45 -26.66 14.49 -23.25
C SER A 45 -26.32 13.76 -21.96
N ARG A 46 -25.11 13.98 -21.43
CA ARG A 46 -24.68 13.45 -20.12
C ARG A 46 -25.35 14.13 -18.93
N LEU A 47 -26.16 15.16 -19.20
CA LEU A 47 -27.07 15.79 -18.24
C LEU A 47 -28.45 15.14 -18.22
N CYS A 48 -28.72 14.18 -19.12
CA CYS A 48 -29.95 13.40 -19.10
C CYS A 48 -29.84 12.20 -18.15
N PRO A 49 -30.73 12.05 -17.15
CA PRO A 49 -30.74 10.88 -16.26
C PRO A 49 -30.87 9.54 -16.98
N HIS A 50 -31.39 9.53 -18.21
CA HIS A 50 -31.55 8.34 -19.04
C HIS A 50 -30.36 8.05 -19.96
N ASN A 51 -29.26 8.79 -19.81
CA ASN A 51 -28.00 8.50 -20.49
C ASN A 51 -27.17 7.52 -19.64
N ALA A 52 -26.59 6.51 -20.28
CA ALA A 52 -25.68 5.56 -19.62
C ALA A 52 -24.47 6.24 -18.93
N HIS A 53 -24.10 7.45 -19.36
CA HIS A 53 -23.01 8.26 -18.79
C HIS A 53 -23.51 9.47 -18.01
N TYR A 54 -24.73 9.40 -17.45
CA TYR A 54 -25.29 10.49 -16.65
C TYR A 54 -24.38 10.84 -15.47
N GLY A 55 -24.06 12.13 -15.33
CA GLY A 55 -23.17 12.63 -14.27
C GLY A 55 -21.68 12.37 -14.49
N GLU A 56 -21.28 11.60 -15.52
CA GLU A 56 -19.86 11.35 -15.78
C GLU A 56 -19.19 12.53 -16.51
N PRO A 57 -18.08 13.08 -15.96
CA PRO A 57 -17.38 14.18 -16.60
C PRO A 57 -16.88 13.78 -17.99
N THR A 58 -17.07 14.67 -18.96
CA THR A 58 -16.58 14.47 -20.32
C THR A 58 -15.04 14.40 -20.35
N ARG A 59 -14.48 13.78 -21.39
CA ARG A 59 -13.02 13.70 -21.57
C ARG A 59 -12.34 15.07 -21.56
N ARG A 60 -13.03 16.10 -22.05
CA ARG A 60 -12.56 17.50 -22.02
C ARG A 60 -12.57 18.06 -20.60
N GLN A 61 -13.64 17.83 -19.83
CA GLN A 61 -13.72 18.24 -18.43
C GLN A 61 -12.66 17.53 -17.57
N ARG A 62 -12.44 16.22 -17.74
CA ARG A 62 -11.35 15.50 -17.06
C ARG A 62 -9.98 16.12 -17.34
N ARG A 63 -9.66 16.40 -18.62
CA ARG A 63 -8.39 17.05 -18.99
C ARG A 63 -8.23 18.45 -18.39
N GLN A 64 -9.32 19.21 -18.29
CA GLN A 64 -9.30 20.55 -17.73
C GLN A 64 -9.12 20.50 -16.21
N GLN A 65 -9.78 19.55 -15.53
CA GLN A 65 -9.59 19.26 -14.12
C GLN A 65 -8.13 18.84 -13.84
N GLU A 66 -7.59 17.88 -14.60
CA GLU A 66 -6.19 17.45 -14.49
C GLU A 66 -5.17 18.58 -14.76
N ALA A 67 -5.52 19.56 -15.59
CA ALA A 67 -4.68 20.73 -15.84
C ALA A 67 -4.72 21.73 -14.66
N LEU A 68 -5.91 21.96 -14.09
CA LEU A 68 -6.09 22.78 -12.90
C LEU A 68 -5.44 22.16 -11.67
N ASP A 69 -5.59 20.86 -11.48
CA ASP A 69 -4.97 20.12 -10.37
C ASP A 69 -3.44 20.13 -10.49
N ARG A 70 -2.90 20.04 -11.71
CA ARG A 70 -1.45 20.23 -11.96
C ARG A 70 -0.99 21.65 -11.64
N GLN A 71 -1.76 22.67 -11.99
CA GLN A 71 -1.42 24.06 -11.64
C GLN A 71 -1.50 24.31 -10.14
N ARG A 72 -2.51 23.77 -9.44
CA ARG A 72 -2.60 23.83 -7.97
C ARG A 72 -1.43 23.10 -7.32
N GLY A 73 -1.16 21.86 -7.73
CA GLY A 73 -0.02 21.10 -7.20
C GLY A 73 1.32 21.81 -7.40
N LEU A 74 1.53 22.51 -8.51
CA LEU A 74 2.72 23.35 -8.72
C LEU A 74 2.72 24.61 -7.85
N GLY A 75 1.56 25.22 -7.60
CA GLY A 75 1.39 26.35 -6.68
C GLY A 75 1.66 25.97 -5.23
N ASP A 76 1.12 24.83 -4.79
CA ASP A 76 1.32 24.26 -3.47
C ASP A 76 2.78 23.86 -3.27
N LEU A 77 3.42 23.25 -4.28
CA LEU A 77 4.87 22.98 -4.28
C LEU A 77 5.67 24.28 -4.16
N ARG A 78 5.30 25.37 -4.85
CA ARG A 78 5.99 26.66 -4.72
C ARG A 78 5.80 27.30 -3.36
N GLN A 79 4.61 27.21 -2.77
CA GLN A 79 4.33 27.71 -1.42
C GLN A 79 5.05 26.88 -0.35
N GLN A 80 5.08 25.55 -0.48
CA GLN A 80 5.86 24.66 0.38
C GLN A 80 7.37 24.92 0.24
N GLN A 81 7.85 25.23 -0.98
CA GLN A 81 9.26 25.56 -1.23
C GLN A 81 9.67 26.96 -0.72
N ALA A 82 8.71 27.86 -0.49
CA ALA A 82 8.90 29.18 0.10
C ALA A 82 8.60 29.21 1.61
N ASN A 83 8.32 28.06 2.22
CA ASN A 83 7.95 27.98 3.62
C ASN A 83 9.20 28.14 4.51
N TYR A 84 9.34 29.31 5.13
CA TYR A 84 10.46 29.68 6.01
C TYR A 84 10.42 28.97 7.37
N ASN A 85 9.34 28.25 7.69
CA ASN A 85 9.15 27.54 8.96
C ASN A 85 9.64 26.08 8.93
N ILE A 86 10.34 25.66 7.87
CA ILE A 86 10.97 24.33 7.83
C ILE A 86 12.28 24.41 8.62
N GLU A 87 12.41 23.62 9.69
CA GLU A 87 13.69 23.45 10.41
C GLU A 87 14.80 23.16 9.42
N ARG A 88 15.90 23.92 9.47
CA ARG A 88 16.97 23.80 8.49
C ARG A 88 17.84 22.58 8.77
N CYS A 89 18.41 22.02 7.71
CA CYS A 89 19.42 20.98 7.83
C CYS A 89 20.59 21.47 8.71
N ALA A 90 20.95 20.68 9.73
CA ALA A 90 22.00 21.01 10.68
C ALA A 90 23.39 21.29 10.06
N GLU A 91 23.67 20.74 8.88
CA GLU A 91 24.94 20.95 8.15
C GLU A 91 24.97 22.24 7.32
N CYS A 92 23.85 22.93 7.22
CA CYS A 92 23.70 24.15 6.43
C CYS A 92 23.35 25.34 7.32
N VAL A 93 23.63 25.19 8.60
CA VAL A 93 23.49 26.19 9.64
C VAL A 93 24.81 26.16 10.41
N ASP A 94 25.45 27.31 10.59
CA ASP A 94 26.69 27.39 11.36
C ASP A 94 26.44 27.22 12.87
N ASP A 95 27.51 27.12 13.68
CA ASP A 95 27.44 26.97 15.14
C ASP A 95 26.70 28.14 15.85
N GLN A 96 26.41 29.23 15.13
CA GLN A 96 25.68 30.41 15.61
C GLN A 96 24.23 30.45 15.09
N GLY A 97 23.76 29.40 14.42
CA GLY A 97 22.39 29.34 13.90
C GLY A 97 22.19 30.10 12.58
N ARG A 98 23.26 30.60 11.94
CA ARG A 98 23.15 31.37 10.70
C ARG A 98 23.08 30.44 9.49
N PRO A 99 22.13 30.67 8.58
CA PRO A 99 21.96 29.83 7.41
C PRO A 99 23.05 30.08 6.36
N ASP A 100 23.58 29.00 5.79
CA ASP A 100 24.39 29.06 4.57
C ASP A 100 23.56 29.53 3.35
N ASP A 101 24.23 29.85 2.24
CA ASP A 101 23.66 30.27 0.94
C ASP A 101 22.72 29.24 0.27
N CYS A 102 22.45 28.13 0.93
CA CYS A 102 21.50 27.13 0.49
C CYS A 102 20.04 27.60 0.64
N LEU A 103 19.20 27.21 -0.33
CA LEU A 103 17.75 27.37 -0.22
C LEU A 103 17.22 26.56 0.99
N PRO A 104 16.18 27.03 1.71
CA PRO A 104 15.61 26.33 2.86
C PRO A 104 15.28 24.86 2.56
N HIS A 105 15.74 23.96 3.43
CA HIS A 105 15.51 22.52 3.34
C HIS A 105 15.74 21.83 4.70
N ALA A 106 15.04 20.72 4.94
CA ALA A 106 15.04 20.04 6.24
C ALA A 106 16.21 19.08 6.50
N SER A 107 16.82 18.54 5.43
CA SER A 107 17.86 17.53 5.59
C SER A 107 18.80 17.44 4.40
N ARG A 108 19.95 16.80 4.61
CA ARG A 108 20.96 16.50 3.58
C ARG A 108 20.45 15.62 2.43
N ALA A 109 19.25 15.06 2.53
CA ALA A 109 18.61 14.33 1.43
C ALA A 109 17.99 15.26 0.38
N SER A 110 17.93 16.56 0.66
CA SER A 110 17.48 17.58 -0.28
C SER A 110 18.58 17.92 -1.27
N ARG A 111 18.26 17.89 -2.57
CA ARG A 111 19.15 18.37 -3.65
C ARG A 111 19.57 19.83 -3.54
N ARG A 112 18.97 20.59 -2.61
CA ARG A 112 19.29 21.98 -2.30
C ARG A 112 20.41 22.10 -1.26
N CYS A 113 20.75 21.01 -0.58
CA CYS A 113 21.87 20.95 0.35
C CYS A 113 23.19 20.95 -0.44
N HIS A 114 24.14 21.80 -0.07
CA HIS A 114 25.49 21.72 -0.64
C HIS A 114 26.14 20.36 -0.33
N ASN A 115 25.84 19.80 0.85
CA ASN A 115 26.29 18.49 1.32
C ASN A 115 25.28 17.38 1.00
N HIS A 116 24.57 17.51 -0.14
CA HIS A 116 23.53 16.57 -0.56
C HIS A 116 24.06 15.13 -0.63
N ILE A 117 23.44 14.24 0.14
CA ILE A 117 23.73 12.81 0.07
C ILE A 117 22.82 12.22 -0.99
N THR A 118 23.43 11.75 -2.08
CA THR A 118 22.72 11.16 -3.21
C THR A 118 21.90 9.96 -2.73
N ASN A 119 20.58 10.00 -2.93
CA ASN A 119 19.70 8.89 -2.58
C ASN A 119 19.41 8.00 -3.79
N ILE A 120 18.80 6.83 -3.58
CA ILE A 120 18.47 5.89 -4.67
C ILE A 120 17.60 6.54 -5.75
N ASP A 121 16.66 7.40 -5.37
CA ASP A 121 15.80 8.09 -6.33
C ASP A 121 16.61 9.05 -7.21
N ASP A 122 17.65 9.70 -6.68
CA ASP A 122 18.57 10.52 -7.46
C ASP A 122 19.38 9.70 -8.45
N VAL A 123 19.93 8.56 -8.00
CA VAL A 123 20.66 7.64 -8.87
C VAL A 123 19.75 7.10 -9.97
N LEU A 124 18.55 6.62 -9.62
CA LEU A 124 17.58 6.09 -10.58
C LEU A 124 17.11 7.17 -11.55
N LYS A 125 16.87 8.40 -11.10
CA LYS A 125 16.54 9.52 -12.00
C LYS A 125 17.70 9.89 -12.92
N GLY A 126 18.93 9.80 -12.43
CA GLY A 126 20.13 10.01 -13.25
C GLY A 126 20.27 8.97 -14.36
N VAL A 127 20.00 7.70 -14.05
CA VAL A 127 20.17 6.57 -14.99
C VAL A 127 18.97 6.38 -15.92
N LEU A 128 17.75 6.48 -15.38
CA LEU A 128 16.49 6.14 -16.07
C LEU A 128 15.68 7.37 -16.50
N GLY A 129 16.11 8.57 -16.10
CA GLY A 129 15.39 9.83 -16.32
C GLY A 129 14.23 10.08 -15.35
N ASN A 130 13.54 11.20 -15.53
CA ASN A 130 12.46 11.65 -14.64
C ASN A 130 11.15 10.86 -14.78
N LYS A 131 11.06 9.95 -15.77
CA LYS A 131 9.86 9.15 -16.03
C LYS A 131 10.19 7.68 -15.91
N TYR A 132 10.14 7.19 -14.69
CA TYR A 132 10.29 5.77 -14.41
C TYR A 132 9.21 5.32 -13.43
N HIS A 133 8.81 4.06 -13.54
CA HIS A 133 7.86 3.43 -12.63
C HIS A 133 8.59 2.35 -11.86
N ARG A 134 8.50 2.38 -10.53
CA ARG A 134 8.96 1.27 -9.70
C ARG A 134 7.94 0.15 -9.77
N ALA A 135 8.39 -1.03 -10.16
CA ALA A 135 7.63 -2.26 -10.03
C ALA A 135 8.37 -3.16 -9.05
N VAL A 136 7.66 -3.66 -8.04
CA VAL A 136 8.21 -4.65 -7.09
C VAL A 136 7.71 -6.01 -7.52
N ARG A 137 8.62 -6.95 -7.81
CA ARG A 137 8.25 -8.34 -8.08
C ARG A 137 8.43 -9.14 -6.80
N LYS A 138 7.31 -9.57 -6.19
CA LYS A 138 7.32 -10.47 -5.03
C LYS A 138 8.11 -11.73 -5.38
N CYS A 139 9.26 -11.94 -4.72
CA CYS A 139 10.06 -13.15 -4.85
C CYS A 139 9.82 -14.04 -3.64
N THR A 140 9.40 -15.27 -3.87
CA THR A 140 9.14 -16.20 -2.78
C THR A 140 10.45 -16.74 -2.21
N LEU A 141 10.49 -17.01 -0.90
CA LEU A 141 11.62 -17.66 -0.24
C LEU A 141 12.02 -18.96 -0.96
N LYS A 142 11.05 -19.67 -1.53
CA LYS A 142 11.30 -20.84 -2.40
C LYS A 142 12.23 -20.56 -3.58
N ARG A 143 12.10 -19.39 -4.20
CA ARG A 143 12.91 -18.97 -5.36
C ARG A 143 14.27 -18.42 -4.95
N THR A 144 14.35 -17.69 -3.84
CA THR A 144 15.58 -16.99 -3.41
C THR A 144 16.47 -17.82 -2.51
N LEU A 145 15.91 -18.71 -1.69
CA LEU A 145 16.67 -19.55 -0.77
C LEU A 145 17.61 -20.47 -1.56
N ILE A 146 18.91 -20.38 -1.32
CA ILE A 146 19.90 -21.29 -1.88
C ILE A 146 20.10 -22.40 -0.86
N VAL A 147 19.86 -23.65 -1.27
CA VAL A 147 20.01 -24.81 -0.38
C VAL A 147 20.82 -25.86 -1.10
N HIS A 148 21.91 -26.30 -0.48
CA HIS A 148 22.77 -27.33 -1.01
C HIS A 148 22.15 -28.72 -0.81
N GLY A 149 22.34 -29.59 -1.80
CA GLY A 149 21.82 -30.95 -1.77
C GLY A 149 22.14 -31.68 -3.07
N SER A 150 22.36 -32.99 -2.93
CA SER A 150 22.78 -33.92 -3.99
C SER A 150 21.78 -33.99 -5.14
N SER A 151 20.48 -33.82 -4.87
CA SER A 151 19.43 -33.87 -5.90
C SER A 151 18.47 -32.68 -5.85
N ARG A 152 17.80 -32.39 -6.98
CA ARG A 152 16.75 -31.36 -7.05
C ARG A 152 15.61 -31.61 -6.06
N ARG A 153 15.20 -32.88 -5.89
CA ARG A 153 14.10 -33.27 -4.99
C ARG A 153 14.48 -33.03 -3.52
N GLU A 154 15.71 -33.35 -3.15
CA GLU A 154 16.26 -33.09 -1.83
C GLU A 154 16.36 -31.58 -1.55
N ARG A 155 16.90 -30.79 -2.49
CA ARG A 155 16.94 -29.32 -2.37
C ARG A 155 15.54 -28.73 -2.20
N LEU A 156 14.54 -29.22 -2.93
CA LEU A 156 13.15 -28.76 -2.79
C LEU A 156 12.53 -29.15 -1.45
N ARG A 157 12.79 -30.35 -0.92
CA ARG A 157 12.34 -30.76 0.42
C ARG A 157 12.99 -29.90 1.51
N LYS A 158 14.30 -29.68 1.45
CA LYS A 158 15.01 -28.83 2.40
C LYS A 158 14.51 -27.39 2.34
N LYS A 159 14.29 -26.84 1.14
CA LYS A 159 13.62 -25.53 0.96
C LYS A 159 12.23 -25.52 1.62
N ALA A 160 11.43 -26.54 1.39
CA ALA A 160 10.09 -26.63 1.98
C ALA A 160 10.12 -26.73 3.50
N ALA A 161 11.08 -27.48 4.07
CA ALA A 161 11.27 -27.58 5.51
C ALA A 161 11.70 -26.24 6.11
N VAL A 162 12.66 -25.53 5.50
CA VAL A 162 13.04 -24.18 5.93
C VAL A 162 11.85 -23.24 5.82
N ILE A 163 11.13 -23.21 4.69
CA ILE A 163 9.93 -22.37 4.53
C ILE A 163 8.87 -22.71 5.58
N GLN A 164 8.67 -24.00 5.87
CA GLN A 164 7.74 -24.43 6.90
C GLN A 164 8.19 -23.88 8.25
N GLN A 165 9.44 -24.10 8.66
CA GLN A 165 9.99 -23.60 9.92
C GLN A 165 10.02 -22.07 10.00
N THR A 166 10.34 -21.37 8.91
CA THR A 166 10.29 -19.91 8.83
C THR A 166 8.86 -19.43 8.94
N ASN A 167 7.89 -20.09 8.29
CA ASN A 167 6.47 -19.82 8.52
C ASN A 167 6.04 -20.19 9.94
N ARG A 168 6.87 -20.97 10.67
CA ARG A 168 6.65 -21.35 12.05
C ARG A 168 7.16 -20.40 13.12
N ILE A 169 8.24 -19.68 12.85
CA ILE A 169 8.96 -18.89 13.86
C ILE A 169 8.76 -17.40 13.61
N VAL A 170 7.55 -16.99 13.20
CA VAL A 170 7.33 -15.59 12.81
C VAL A 170 6.87 -14.78 14.01
N ASP A 171 7.83 -14.30 14.79
CA ASP A 171 7.62 -13.18 15.71
C ASP A 171 7.49 -11.88 14.89
N PHE A 172 6.52 -11.03 15.23
CA PHE A 172 6.27 -9.75 14.55
C PHE A 172 7.47 -8.80 14.62
N MET A 173 8.31 -8.92 15.64
CA MET A 173 9.55 -8.15 15.75
C MET A 173 10.43 -8.34 14.50
N LEU A 174 10.33 -9.50 13.84
CA LEU A 174 11.09 -9.86 12.63
C LEU A 174 10.71 -9.05 11.38
N PHE A 175 9.60 -8.32 11.40
CA PHE A 175 9.10 -7.57 10.24
C PHE A 175 9.28 -6.06 10.33
N SER A 176 9.75 -5.54 11.46
CA SER A 176 9.99 -4.11 11.60
C SER A 176 11.18 -3.67 10.73
N GLN A 177 11.13 -2.43 10.24
CA GLN A 177 12.29 -1.82 9.57
C GLN A 177 13.53 -1.89 10.46
N ALA A 178 13.36 -1.69 11.78
CA ALA A 178 14.44 -1.72 12.75
C ALA A 178 15.15 -3.08 12.81
N PHE A 179 14.38 -4.16 12.88
CA PHE A 179 14.91 -5.52 12.88
C PHE A 179 15.60 -5.86 11.56
N ILE A 180 14.91 -5.61 10.43
CA ILE A 180 15.46 -5.91 9.11
C ILE A 180 16.77 -5.14 8.88
N TYR A 181 16.81 -3.88 9.30
CA TYR A 181 18.02 -3.06 9.20
C TYR A 181 19.14 -3.57 10.12
N GLY A 182 18.82 -3.96 11.36
CA GLY A 182 19.79 -4.55 12.29
C GLY A 182 20.42 -5.84 11.75
N VAL A 183 19.61 -6.73 11.17
CA VAL A 183 20.11 -7.96 10.51
C VAL A 183 21.00 -7.61 9.30
N ILE A 184 20.61 -6.63 8.49
CA ILE A 184 21.45 -6.16 7.37
C ILE A 184 22.79 -5.67 7.88
N GLN A 185 22.82 -4.90 8.98
CA GLN A 185 24.06 -4.40 9.59
C GLN A 185 24.99 -5.54 10.04
N LEU A 186 24.44 -6.56 10.68
CA LEU A 186 25.19 -7.75 11.09
C LEU A 186 25.77 -8.51 9.89
N VAL A 187 24.99 -8.72 8.83
CA VAL A 187 25.44 -9.40 7.62
C VAL A 187 26.55 -8.61 6.91
N ILE A 188 26.53 -7.28 6.94
CA ILE A 188 27.63 -6.48 6.36
C ILE A 188 28.84 -6.31 7.30
N GLY A 189 28.90 -7.08 8.40
CA GLY A 189 29.99 -7.05 9.38
C GLY A 189 30.03 -5.78 10.23
N SER A 190 28.92 -5.03 10.31
CA SER A 190 28.79 -3.84 11.14
C SER A 190 28.07 -4.17 12.45
N SER A 191 28.35 -3.41 13.50
CA SER A 191 27.55 -3.45 14.72
C SER A 191 26.17 -2.84 14.48
N ILE A 192 25.16 -3.32 15.21
CA ILE A 192 23.83 -2.71 15.18
C ILE A 192 23.93 -1.34 15.84
N THR A 193 23.67 -0.29 15.06
CA THR A 193 23.81 1.10 15.53
C THR A 193 22.50 1.67 16.07
N ASN A 194 21.38 1.01 15.78
CA ASN A 194 20.07 1.44 16.24
C ASN A 194 19.80 0.82 17.61
N GLN A 195 19.79 1.64 18.68
CA GLN A 195 19.26 1.26 20.00
C GLN A 195 17.72 1.22 19.97
N ASN A 196 17.16 0.47 19.03
CA ASN A 196 15.71 0.44 18.84
C ASN A 196 15.08 -0.60 19.77
N VAL A 197 14.01 -0.21 20.47
CA VAL A 197 13.28 -1.04 21.46
C VAL A 197 12.71 -2.32 20.83
N HIS A 198 12.55 -2.34 19.50
CA HIS A 198 11.99 -3.46 18.74
C HIS A 198 13.02 -4.49 18.24
N LEU A 199 14.29 -4.37 18.65
CA LEU A 199 15.30 -5.38 18.38
C LEU A 199 15.44 -6.29 19.61
N PRO A 200 15.28 -7.62 19.49
CA PRO A 200 15.56 -8.55 20.58
C PRO A 200 16.98 -8.36 21.11
N THR A 201 17.15 -8.31 22.43
CA THR A 201 18.42 -7.98 23.09
C THR A 201 19.54 -8.96 22.75
N ASP A 202 19.19 -10.19 22.41
CA ASP A 202 20.06 -11.30 22.05
C ASP A 202 20.37 -11.39 20.54
N THR A 203 19.84 -10.50 19.69
CA THR A 203 19.96 -10.60 18.22
C THR A 203 21.41 -10.76 17.75
N ALA A 204 22.35 -10.01 18.34
CA ALA A 204 23.76 -10.10 17.98
C ALA A 204 24.39 -11.44 18.41
N GLU A 205 24.02 -11.94 19.59
CA GLU A 205 24.50 -13.23 20.12
C GLU A 205 23.97 -14.39 19.27
N VAL A 206 22.67 -14.39 18.94
CA VAL A 206 22.04 -15.37 18.05
C VAL A 206 22.73 -15.38 16.68
N PHE A 207 23.10 -14.21 16.15
CA PHE A 207 23.82 -14.13 14.89
C PHE A 207 25.25 -14.71 14.96
N GLU A 208 25.97 -14.50 16.06
CA GLU A 208 27.27 -15.14 16.26
C GLU A 208 27.15 -16.67 16.38
N GLN A 209 26.11 -17.17 17.05
CA GLN A 209 25.81 -18.60 17.07
C GLN A 209 25.50 -19.12 15.66
N PHE A 210 24.75 -18.36 14.86
CA PHE A 210 24.48 -18.71 13.46
C PHE A 210 25.76 -18.74 12.60
N LYS A 211 26.66 -17.76 12.76
CA LYS A 211 27.97 -17.74 12.08
C LYS A 211 28.78 -19.00 12.37
N SER A 212 28.72 -19.51 13.61
CA SER A 212 29.43 -20.73 14.02
C SER A 212 28.98 -22.00 13.27
N GLN A 213 27.82 -21.98 12.60
CA GLN A 213 27.33 -23.09 11.78
C GLN A 213 28.03 -23.19 10.41
N PHE A 214 28.78 -22.16 10.00
CA PHE A 214 29.51 -22.13 8.74
C PHE A 214 30.97 -22.50 8.94
N ALA A 215 31.54 -23.25 7.99
CA ALA A 215 32.96 -23.61 8.00
C ALA A 215 33.87 -22.37 7.91
N ASN A 216 33.40 -21.32 7.22
CA ASN A 216 34.02 -20.01 7.18
C ASN A 216 33.00 -18.95 7.60
N PRO A 217 33.23 -18.23 8.72
CA PRO A 217 32.31 -17.18 9.21
C PRO A 217 32.06 -16.04 8.22
N ASN A 218 32.96 -15.85 7.24
CA ASN A 218 32.77 -14.86 6.19
C ASN A 218 31.75 -15.31 5.13
N ASP A 219 31.37 -16.58 5.06
CA ASP A 219 30.42 -17.08 4.06
C ASP A 219 29.00 -16.52 4.26
N CYS A 220 28.67 -16.10 5.49
CA CYS A 220 27.41 -15.44 5.84
C CYS A 220 27.55 -13.92 6.00
N CYS A 221 28.71 -13.34 5.68
CA CYS A 221 28.96 -11.91 5.78
C CYS A 221 29.35 -11.32 4.41
N VAL A 222 29.09 -10.02 4.22
CA VAL A 222 29.46 -9.27 3.00
C VAL A 222 30.28 -8.07 3.42
N ALA A 223 31.28 -7.69 2.61
CA ALA A 223 32.08 -6.50 2.89
C ALA A 223 31.19 -5.24 2.96
N PRO A 224 31.41 -4.35 3.95
CA PRO A 224 30.62 -3.14 4.09
C PRO A 224 30.81 -2.22 2.88
N LEU A 225 29.70 -1.71 2.35
CA LEU A 225 29.70 -0.73 1.26
C LEU A 225 29.57 0.69 1.84
N LEU A 226 30.65 1.47 1.75
CA LEU A 226 30.69 2.85 2.24
C LEU A 226 29.64 3.73 1.54
N GLY A 227 28.89 4.52 2.32
CA GLY A 227 27.88 5.45 1.81
C GLY A 227 26.50 4.84 1.49
N TYR A 228 26.32 3.51 1.65
CA TYR A 228 25.05 2.83 1.32
C TYR A 228 24.03 2.78 2.46
N SER A 229 24.33 3.35 3.64
CA SER A 229 23.39 3.38 4.79
C SER A 229 21.98 3.87 4.41
N PRO A 230 21.79 4.97 3.64
CA PRO A 230 20.47 5.39 3.18
C PRO A 230 19.77 4.36 2.27
N CYS A 231 20.54 3.65 1.43
CA CYS A 231 20.04 2.60 0.55
C CYS A 231 19.55 1.39 1.35
N LEU A 232 20.32 0.99 2.37
CA LEU A 232 19.99 -0.13 3.25
C LEU A 232 18.76 0.18 4.13
N ALA A 233 18.64 1.40 4.64
CA ALA A 233 17.47 1.84 5.40
C ALA A 233 16.21 1.84 4.53
N HIS A 234 16.32 2.33 3.28
CA HIS A 234 15.23 2.26 2.31
C HIS A 234 14.85 0.81 1.97
N LEU A 235 15.83 -0.08 1.80
CA LEU A 235 15.60 -1.50 1.56
C LEU A 235 14.82 -2.13 2.72
N ALA A 236 15.26 -1.89 3.96
CA ALA A 236 14.60 -2.40 5.16
C ALA A 236 13.14 -1.95 5.25
N LYS A 237 12.88 -0.66 5.05
CA LYS A 237 11.50 -0.12 5.00
C LYS A 237 10.66 -0.74 3.88
N THR A 238 11.27 -0.98 2.72
CA THR A 238 10.57 -1.61 1.58
C THR A 238 10.19 -3.06 1.91
N ILE A 239 11.07 -3.79 2.61
CA ILE A 239 10.80 -5.17 3.03
C ILE A 239 9.70 -5.20 4.08
N GLU A 240 9.74 -4.33 5.09
CA GLU A 240 8.67 -4.17 6.10
C GLU A 240 7.31 -3.96 5.44
N VAL A 241 7.19 -2.93 4.58
CA VAL A 241 5.94 -2.63 3.87
C VAL A 241 5.46 -3.82 3.03
N ASN A 242 6.38 -4.52 2.36
CA ASN A 242 6.03 -5.71 1.57
C ASN A 242 5.52 -6.86 2.45
N ASN A 243 6.07 -7.06 3.65
CA ASN A 243 5.64 -8.10 4.58
C ASN A 243 4.27 -7.78 5.15
N ILE A 244 4.04 -6.54 5.58
CA ILE A 244 2.72 -6.06 6.03
C ILE A 244 1.70 -6.32 4.92
N ASN A 245 1.98 -5.86 3.70
CA ASN A 245 1.08 -6.07 2.56
C ASN A 245 0.85 -7.56 2.25
N ALA A 246 1.87 -8.41 2.38
CA ALA A 246 1.70 -9.85 2.13
C ALA A 246 0.76 -10.50 3.14
N ILE A 247 0.78 -10.06 4.39
CA ILE A 247 -0.14 -10.54 5.42
C ILE A 247 -1.53 -9.95 5.17
N THR A 248 -1.67 -8.62 5.05
CA THR A 248 -2.97 -7.96 4.85
C THR A 248 -3.71 -8.49 3.62
N GLU A 249 -3.00 -8.70 2.50
CA GLU A 249 -3.59 -9.23 1.25
C GLU A 249 -4.00 -10.71 1.34
N THR A 250 -3.38 -11.50 2.24
CA THR A 250 -3.64 -12.95 2.30
C THR A 250 -4.43 -13.40 3.53
N PHE A 251 -4.62 -12.52 4.52
CA PHE A 251 -5.27 -12.81 5.79
C PHE A 251 -6.66 -13.43 5.58
N GLU A 252 -7.56 -12.73 4.90
CA GLU A 252 -8.92 -13.21 4.61
C GLU A 252 -8.89 -14.59 3.93
N SER A 253 -8.08 -14.75 2.89
CA SER A 253 -8.03 -16.02 2.16
C SER A 253 -7.57 -17.20 3.03
N ARG A 254 -6.69 -16.94 4.02
CA ARG A 254 -6.25 -17.96 4.98
C ARG A 254 -7.36 -18.27 5.99
N CYS A 255 -7.99 -17.25 6.57
CA CYS A 255 -9.12 -17.42 7.50
C CYS A 255 -10.27 -18.20 6.86
N LEU A 256 -10.64 -17.88 5.61
CA LEU A 256 -11.67 -18.62 4.88
C LEU A 256 -11.34 -20.11 4.71
N ARG A 257 -10.06 -20.45 4.48
CA ARG A 257 -9.63 -21.86 4.37
C ARG A 257 -9.64 -22.55 5.72
N PHE A 258 -9.20 -21.86 6.77
CA PHE A 258 -9.24 -22.37 8.15
C PHE A 258 -10.67 -22.66 8.59
N ILE A 259 -11.59 -21.69 8.44
CA ILE A 259 -13.01 -21.85 8.76
C ILE A 259 -13.62 -23.02 7.98
N ALA A 260 -13.39 -23.09 6.67
CA ALA A 260 -13.86 -24.19 5.84
C ALA A 260 -13.30 -25.56 6.27
N HIS A 261 -12.06 -25.59 6.77
CA HIS A 261 -11.46 -26.80 7.32
C HIS A 261 -12.10 -27.19 8.65
N ARG A 262 -12.28 -26.22 9.56
CA ARG A 262 -12.86 -26.46 10.89
C ARG A 262 -14.30 -26.97 10.81
N ILE A 263 -15.13 -26.38 9.96
CA ILE A 263 -16.50 -26.86 9.73
C ILE A 263 -16.51 -28.32 9.28
N ARG A 264 -15.60 -28.70 8.37
CA ARG A 264 -15.50 -30.11 7.91
C ARG A 264 -15.00 -31.07 8.98
N GLN A 265 -14.24 -30.59 9.97
CA GLN A 265 -13.81 -31.42 11.09
C GLN A 265 -14.96 -31.70 12.07
N LEU A 266 -15.96 -30.83 12.11
CA LEU A 266 -17.14 -30.95 12.98
C LEU A 266 -18.28 -31.76 12.33
N LEU A 267 -18.14 -32.10 11.04
CA LEU A 267 -19.14 -32.85 10.29
C LEU A 267 -18.59 -34.21 9.89
N ASP A 268 -19.47 -35.20 9.86
CA ASP A 268 -19.16 -36.48 9.25
C ASP A 268 -18.93 -36.31 7.75
N HIS A 269 -18.08 -37.17 7.18
CA HIS A 269 -17.66 -37.03 5.79
C HIS A 269 -18.83 -37.11 4.79
N GLU A 270 -19.89 -37.83 5.14
CA GLU A 270 -21.10 -37.97 4.32
C GLU A 270 -21.91 -36.65 4.25
N ASP A 271 -21.80 -35.82 5.28
CA ASP A 271 -22.51 -34.55 5.43
C ASP A 271 -21.69 -33.34 4.93
N TRP A 272 -20.54 -33.58 4.33
CA TRP A 272 -19.66 -32.51 3.87
C TRP A 272 -20.36 -31.63 2.82
N PRO A 273 -20.45 -30.31 3.05
CA PRO A 273 -21.04 -29.41 2.08
C PRO A 273 -20.24 -29.40 0.78
N SER A 274 -20.94 -29.22 -0.33
CA SER A 274 -20.29 -29.05 -1.64
C SER A 274 -19.26 -27.90 -1.61
N LYS A 275 -18.25 -27.95 -2.48
CA LYS A 275 -17.19 -26.93 -2.54
C LYS A 275 -17.72 -25.50 -2.69
N GLY A 276 -18.82 -25.31 -3.42
CA GLY A 276 -19.46 -23.99 -3.54
C GLY A 276 -20.13 -23.57 -2.24
N LYS A 277 -20.79 -24.52 -1.57
CA LYS A 277 -21.54 -24.26 -0.34
C LYS A 277 -20.64 -23.97 0.85
N ILE A 278 -19.60 -24.77 1.07
CA ILE A 278 -18.62 -24.51 2.13
C ILE A 278 -17.93 -23.15 1.97
N LYS A 279 -17.72 -22.69 0.73
CA LYS A 279 -17.18 -21.36 0.47
C LYS A 279 -18.15 -20.27 0.91
N GLN A 280 -19.44 -20.40 0.59
CA GLN A 280 -20.47 -19.45 1.05
C GLN A 280 -20.56 -19.41 2.57
N ILE A 281 -20.53 -20.59 3.21
CA ILE A 281 -20.53 -20.73 4.66
C ILE A 281 -19.31 -20.02 5.26
N ALA A 282 -18.11 -20.37 4.81
CA ALA A 282 -16.89 -19.78 5.35
C ALA A 282 -16.84 -18.26 5.16
N THR A 283 -17.32 -17.75 4.02
CA THR A 283 -17.44 -16.31 3.78
C THR A 283 -18.43 -15.66 4.74
N TYR A 284 -19.59 -16.27 4.98
CA TYR A 284 -20.55 -15.76 5.96
C TYR A 284 -19.94 -15.71 7.37
N VAL A 285 -19.38 -16.82 7.85
CA VAL A 285 -18.75 -16.91 9.17
C VAL A 285 -17.61 -15.91 9.31
N TYR A 286 -16.74 -15.78 8.28
CA TYR A 286 -15.68 -14.78 8.29
C TYR A 286 -16.22 -13.36 8.44
N LYS A 287 -17.27 -12.99 7.70
CA LYS A 287 -17.85 -11.63 7.79
C LYS A 287 -18.44 -11.34 9.17
N VAL A 288 -19.08 -12.35 9.78
CA VAL A 288 -19.58 -12.22 11.16
C VAL A 288 -18.42 -12.02 12.14
N LEU A 289 -17.37 -12.85 12.06
CA LEU A 289 -16.21 -12.76 12.95
C LEU A 289 -15.35 -11.50 12.70
N ALA A 290 -15.31 -11.03 11.46
CA ALA A 290 -14.56 -9.83 11.08
C ALA A 290 -15.24 -8.54 11.53
N ASP A 291 -16.58 -8.57 11.66
CA ASP A 291 -17.42 -7.44 12.06
C ASP A 291 -17.03 -6.14 11.34
N ASN A 292 -16.80 -6.23 10.02
CA ASN A 292 -16.39 -5.09 9.23
C ASN A 292 -17.63 -4.27 8.80
N PRO A 293 -17.77 -3.01 9.26
CA PRO A 293 -18.94 -2.19 8.92
C PRO A 293 -19.06 -1.89 7.43
N ASP A 294 -17.95 -1.89 6.69
CA ASP A 294 -17.94 -1.65 5.25
C ASP A 294 -18.34 -2.89 4.42
N ASP A 295 -18.29 -4.08 5.03
CA ASP A 295 -18.66 -5.35 4.38
C ASP A 295 -19.40 -6.28 5.36
N PRO A 296 -20.62 -5.90 5.79
CA PRO A 296 -21.37 -6.66 6.78
C PRO A 296 -21.77 -8.05 6.25
N PRO A 297 -22.00 -9.02 7.15
CA PRO A 297 -22.53 -10.32 6.76
C PRO A 297 -23.89 -10.14 6.08
N GLY A 298 -24.07 -10.81 4.94
CA GLY A 298 -25.38 -10.95 4.30
C GLY A 298 -26.26 -11.93 5.08
N SER A 299 -27.35 -12.40 4.47
CA SER A 299 -28.16 -13.46 5.08
C SER A 299 -27.37 -14.77 5.25
N PRO A 300 -27.60 -15.53 6.34
CA PRO A 300 -26.98 -16.84 6.52
C PRO A 300 -27.32 -17.76 5.34
N PRO A 301 -26.34 -18.54 4.85
CA PRO A 301 -26.59 -19.47 3.75
C PRO A 301 -27.55 -20.57 4.20
N SER A 302 -28.53 -20.91 3.35
CA SER A 302 -29.42 -22.07 3.60
C SER A 302 -28.62 -23.37 3.57
N VAL A 303 -28.43 -24.03 4.71
CA VAL A 303 -27.63 -25.25 4.90
C VAL A 303 -28.42 -26.28 5.70
N THR A 304 -27.88 -27.49 5.88
CA THR A 304 -28.46 -28.52 6.75
C THR A 304 -28.33 -28.11 8.22
N ASP A 305 -29.12 -28.75 9.10
CA ASP A 305 -29.11 -28.45 10.53
C ASP A 305 -27.75 -28.77 11.16
N GLU A 306 -27.09 -29.85 10.72
CA GLU A 306 -25.75 -30.23 11.17
C GLU A 306 -24.72 -29.17 10.79
N ALA A 307 -24.82 -28.62 9.57
CA ALA A 307 -23.94 -27.55 9.11
C ALA A 307 -24.19 -26.24 9.84
N LEU A 308 -25.45 -25.94 10.25
CA LEU A 308 -25.75 -24.80 11.13
C LEU A 308 -25.08 -24.97 12.50
N ILE A 309 -25.23 -26.14 13.11
CA ILE A 309 -24.59 -26.44 14.40
C ILE A 309 -23.06 -26.28 14.29
N ALA A 310 -22.44 -26.83 13.25
CA ALA A 310 -21.00 -26.68 13.02
C ALA A 310 -20.59 -25.22 12.77
N MET A 311 -21.44 -24.42 12.11
CA MET A 311 -21.19 -22.99 11.92
C MET A 311 -21.23 -22.23 13.25
N ASP A 312 -22.26 -22.47 14.07
CA ASP A 312 -22.42 -21.82 15.37
C ASP A 312 -21.28 -22.19 16.32
N GLU A 313 -20.86 -23.46 16.31
CA GLU A 313 -19.71 -23.95 17.07
C GLU A 313 -18.42 -23.20 16.68
N VAL A 314 -18.21 -22.95 15.38
CA VAL A 314 -17.05 -22.17 14.91
C VAL A 314 -17.17 -20.71 15.32
N LEU A 315 -18.36 -20.10 15.21
CA LEU A 315 -18.60 -18.71 15.60
C LEU A 315 -18.36 -18.48 17.10
N MET A 316 -18.74 -19.44 17.95
CA MET A 316 -18.57 -19.32 19.40
C MET A 316 -17.12 -19.54 19.85
N ASN A 317 -16.38 -20.43 19.18
CA ASN A 317 -15.07 -20.87 19.64
C ASN A 317 -13.89 -20.29 18.86
N THR A 318 -14.14 -19.48 17.82
CA THR A 318 -13.08 -18.91 16.99
C THR A 318 -13.04 -17.40 17.13
N SER A 319 -11.85 -16.85 17.43
CA SER A 319 -11.58 -15.43 17.28
C SER A 319 -10.62 -15.21 16.12
N LEU A 320 -10.95 -14.26 15.24
CA LEU A 320 -10.06 -13.80 14.17
C LEU A 320 -9.27 -12.55 14.57
N GLY A 321 -9.36 -12.15 15.85
CA GLY A 321 -8.62 -11.02 16.41
C GLY A 321 -9.50 -9.81 16.72
N PRO A 322 -8.88 -8.65 16.93
CA PRO A 322 -9.59 -7.42 17.29
C PRO A 322 -10.48 -6.94 16.14
N THR A 323 -11.78 -6.80 16.37
CA THR A 323 -12.69 -6.23 15.37
C THR A 323 -12.70 -4.69 15.42
N PRO A 324 -13.08 -4.00 14.32
CA PRO A 324 -13.37 -4.54 12.98
C PRO A 324 -12.09 -4.97 12.23
N ILE A 325 -12.16 -6.04 11.46
CA ILE A 325 -11.05 -6.51 10.60
C ILE A 325 -11.14 -5.84 9.22
N ASN A 326 -10.22 -4.91 8.96
CA ASN A 326 -10.07 -4.26 7.66
C ASN A 326 -8.57 -4.01 7.37
N HIS A 327 -8.26 -3.48 6.18
CA HIS A 327 -6.86 -3.29 5.78
C HIS A 327 -6.09 -2.37 6.74
N GLN A 328 -6.76 -1.38 7.34
CA GLN A 328 -6.13 -0.46 8.29
C GLN A 328 -5.83 -1.17 9.61
N THR A 329 -6.82 -1.84 10.21
CA THR A 329 -6.63 -2.53 11.50
C THR A 329 -5.64 -3.69 11.38
N LEU A 330 -5.64 -4.42 10.26
CA LEU A 330 -4.65 -5.46 9.96
C LEU A 330 -3.22 -4.90 9.92
N ALA A 331 -3.02 -3.72 9.32
CA ALA A 331 -1.71 -3.09 9.23
C ALA A 331 -1.25 -2.51 10.58
N GLU A 332 -2.18 -1.92 11.35
CA GLU A 332 -1.89 -1.32 12.66
C GLU A 332 -1.60 -2.36 13.75
N LYS A 333 -2.28 -3.52 13.71
CA LYS A 333 -2.17 -4.59 14.72
C LYS A 333 -1.59 -5.88 14.12
N ILE A 334 -0.60 -5.72 13.25
CA ILE A 334 -0.03 -6.81 12.46
C ILE A 334 0.54 -7.94 13.34
N ASP A 335 1.01 -7.59 14.53
CA ASP A 335 1.50 -8.49 15.57
C ASP A 335 0.42 -9.49 16.01
N ILE A 336 -0.75 -8.98 16.40
CA ILE A 336 -1.87 -9.80 16.86
C ILE A 336 -2.36 -10.71 15.73
N TYR A 337 -2.52 -10.16 14.52
CA TYR A 337 -3.01 -10.94 13.38
C TYR A 337 -2.02 -11.97 12.86
N THR A 338 -0.71 -11.73 13.00
CA THR A 338 0.30 -12.73 12.67
C THR A 338 0.24 -13.90 13.65
N SER A 339 0.06 -13.64 14.95
CA SER A 339 -0.15 -14.69 15.95
C SER A 339 -1.40 -15.51 15.65
N ILE A 340 -2.48 -14.88 15.22
CA ILE A 340 -3.72 -15.60 14.88
C ILE A 340 -3.52 -16.51 13.66
N LEU A 341 -2.82 -16.02 12.62
CA LEU A 341 -2.46 -16.86 11.48
C LEU A 341 -1.52 -18.00 11.86
N TRP A 342 -0.73 -17.82 12.91
CA TRP A 342 0.17 -18.81 13.47
C TRP A 342 -0.62 -19.92 14.18
N ASP A 343 -1.53 -19.54 15.08
CA ASP A 343 -2.39 -20.47 15.81
C ASP A 343 -3.27 -21.31 14.87
N MET A 344 -3.66 -20.77 13.72
CA MET A 344 -4.40 -21.51 12.67
C MET A 344 -3.58 -22.63 11.98
N LEU A 345 -2.25 -22.66 12.16
CA LEU A 345 -1.37 -23.69 11.58
C LEU A 345 -1.10 -24.86 12.53
N GLU A 346 -1.41 -24.71 13.81
CA GLU A 346 -1.38 -25.77 14.83
C GLU A 346 -2.67 -26.61 14.76
#